data_AF-A0A0K0D5I9-F1
#
_entry.id   AF-A0A0K0D5I9-F1
#
_cell.length_a   1.000
_cell.length_b   1.000
_cell.length_c   1.000
_cell.angle_alpha   90.00
_cell.angle_beta   90.00
_cell.angle_gamma   90.00
#
_symmetry.space_group_name_H-M   'P 1'
#
loop_
_entity.id
_entity.type
_entity.pdbx_description
1 polymer ?
#
loop_
_entity_poly.entity_id
_entity_poly.type
_entity_poly.pdbx_seq_one_letter_code
_entity_poly.pdbx_strand_id
1 'polypeptide(L)'
;MEPSVPVVSHLWSYFTSTKFVKDIGEAANIVKNAVVEAGRRIYLTRCERRVAAAQRKQRPDLKDGWSALDLANKFKLAPLDDKMERVDGTALNVEEFQEKYEAPRIPCVITGLTRNWKAHENWTIRVSHFYPIYSCLI
;
A
#
# COMPACT_ATOMS: atom_id res chain seq x y z
N MET A 1 -56.34 16.88 41.88
CA MET A 1 -55.79 15.65 41.28
C MET A 1 -55.62 15.93 39.81
N GLU A 2 -54.44 16.38 39.40
CA GLU A 2 -54.12 16.57 37.98
C GLU A 2 -54.00 15.19 37.31
N PRO A 3 -54.73 14.92 36.21
CA PRO A 3 -54.66 13.62 35.56
C PRO A 3 -53.30 13.44 34.87
N SER A 4 -52.59 12.39 35.27
CA SER A 4 -51.33 11.97 34.66
C SER A 4 -51.51 11.70 33.17
N VAL A 5 -50.82 12.48 32.33
CA VAL A 5 -50.80 12.33 30.88
C VAL A 5 -50.28 10.93 30.53
N PRO A 6 -50.94 10.17 29.63
CA PRO A 6 -50.49 8.82 29.31
C PRO A 6 -49.18 8.89 28.53
N VAL A 7 -48.10 8.43 29.16
CA VAL A 7 -46.72 8.31 28.62
C VAL A 7 -46.67 7.59 27.26
N VAL A 8 -47.72 6.83 26.92
CA VAL A 8 -47.83 5.98 25.74
C VAL A 8 -47.98 6.75 24.43
N SER A 9 -48.60 7.95 24.42
CA SER A 9 -48.85 8.71 23.17
C SER A 9 -47.56 9.24 22.53
N HIS A 10 -46.57 9.57 23.36
CA HIS A 10 -45.28 10.11 22.94
C HIS A 10 -44.37 9.05 22.30
N LEU A 11 -44.51 7.78 22.74
CA LEU A 11 -43.75 6.65 22.20
C LEU A 11 -44.30 6.21 20.84
N TRP A 12 -45.62 6.07 20.70
CA TRP A 12 -46.24 5.65 19.44
C TRP A 12 -46.06 6.66 18.30
N SER A 13 -46.10 7.95 18.61
CA SER A 13 -45.82 9.02 17.63
C SER A 13 -44.34 9.04 17.19
N TYR A 14 -43.42 8.64 18.07
CA TYR A 14 -42.01 8.49 17.72
C TYR A 14 -41.76 7.27 16.81
N PHE A 15 -42.31 6.10 17.16
CA PHE A 15 -42.15 4.87 16.37
C PHE A 15 -42.67 4.99 14.93
N THR A 16 -43.71 5.79 14.71
CA THR A 16 -44.28 6.06 13.38
C THR A 16 -43.66 7.29 12.69
N SER A 17 -42.79 8.02 13.39
CA SER A 17 -42.12 9.20 12.86
C SER A 17 -40.98 8.82 11.91
N THR A 18 -40.73 9.69 10.94
CA THR A 18 -39.53 9.63 10.10
C THR A 18 -38.22 9.76 10.91
N LYS A 19 -38.28 10.27 12.16
CA LYS A 19 -37.15 10.31 13.09
C LYS A 19 -36.70 8.91 13.50
N PHE A 20 -37.62 8.01 13.88
CA PHE A 20 -37.29 6.64 14.27
C PHE A 20 -36.61 5.85 13.14
N VAL A 21 -37.07 6.04 11.89
CA VAL A 21 -36.45 5.42 10.71
C VAL A 21 -35.01 5.94 10.50
N LYS A 22 -34.78 7.24 10.72
CA LYS A 22 -33.43 7.83 10.63
C LYS A 22 -32.51 7.30 11.73
N ASP A 23 -33.00 7.22 12.96
CA ASP A 23 -32.22 6.75 14.11
C ASP A 23 -31.85 5.26 13.99
N ILE A 24 -32.75 4.44 13.44
CA ILE A 24 -32.43 3.05 13.06
C ILE A 24 -31.41 3.00 11.93
N GLY A 25 -31.56 3.86 10.91
CA GLY A 25 -30.60 3.95 9.81
C GLY A 25 -29.19 4.32 10.28
N GLU A 26 -29.10 5.27 11.22
CA GLU A 26 -27.85 5.68 11.85
C GLU A 26 -27.25 4.55 12.70
N ALA A 27 -28.06 3.89 13.53
CA ALA A 27 -27.63 2.73 14.31
C ALA A 27 -27.13 1.59 13.41
N ALA A 28 -27.82 1.32 12.30
CA ALA A 28 -27.41 0.31 11.33
C ALA A 28 -26.07 0.65 10.66
N ASN A 29 -25.84 1.93 10.33
CA ASN A 29 -24.57 2.39 9.79
C ASN A 29 -23.43 2.23 10.80
N ILE A 30 -23.65 2.55 12.07
CA ILE A 30 -22.67 2.35 13.14
C ILE A 30 -22.29 0.88 13.26
N VAL A 31 -23.28 -0.02 13.30
CA VAL A 31 -23.05 -1.46 13.40
C VAL A 31 -22.31 -1.97 12.15
N LYS A 32 -22.72 -1.54 10.96
CA LYS A 32 -22.04 -1.90 9.70
C LYS A 32 -20.57 -1.47 9.73
N ASN A 33 -20.29 -0.25 10.16
CA ASN A 33 -18.92 0.26 10.23
C ASN A 33 -18.09 -0.53 11.24
N ALA A 34 -18.64 -0.83 12.43
CA ALA A 34 -17.96 -1.64 13.43
C ALA A 34 -17.62 -3.06 12.92
N VAL A 35 -18.54 -3.69 12.18
CA VAL A 35 -18.31 -5.01 11.56
C VAL A 35 -17.23 -4.94 10.48
N VAL A 36 -17.26 -3.92 9.62
CA VAL A 36 -16.24 -3.71 8.59
C VAL A 36 -14.87 -3.46 9.22
N GLU A 37 -14.80 -2.68 10.29
CA GLU A 37 -13.56 -2.44 11.03
C GLU A 37 -13.03 -3.70 11.69
N ALA A 38 -13.89 -4.49 12.33
CA ALA A 38 -13.51 -5.78 12.91
C ALA A 38 -12.94 -6.72 11.83
N GLY A 39 -13.59 -6.78 10.66
CA GLY A 39 -13.10 -7.53 9.51
C GLY A 39 -11.73 -7.06 9.02
N ARG A 40 -11.51 -5.73 8.90
CA ARG A 40 -10.20 -5.17 8.52
C ARG A 40 -9.12 -5.50 9.54
N ARG A 41 -9.39 -5.41 10.85
CA ARG A 41 -8.43 -5.76 11.89
C ARG A 41 -7.99 -7.23 11.78
N ILE A 42 -8.95 -8.14 11.58
CA ILE A 42 -8.64 -9.57 11.38
C ILE A 42 -7.76 -9.76 10.13
N TYR A 43 -8.07 -9.08 9.03
CA TYR A 43 -7.26 -9.16 7.81
C TYR A 43 -5.83 -8.64 8.03
N LEU A 44 -5.69 -7.46 8.62
CA LEU A 44 -4.39 -6.83 8.90
C LEU A 44 -3.53 -7.71 9.80
N THR A 45 -4.08 -8.26 10.88
CA THR A 45 -3.33 -9.17 11.77
C THR A 45 -2.81 -10.41 11.06
N ARG A 46 -3.52 -10.94 10.06
CA ARG A 46 -3.03 -12.06 9.23
C ARG A 46 -1.86 -11.62 8.35
N CYS A 47 -1.95 -10.45 7.73
CA CYS A 47 -0.87 -9.90 6.91
C CYS A 47 0.38 -9.62 7.75
N GLU A 48 0.22 -8.99 8.92
CA GLU A 48 1.30 -8.73 9.88
C GLU A 48 2.00 -10.01 10.31
N ARG A 49 1.26 -11.10 10.61
CA ARG A 49 1.86 -12.39 10.94
C ARG A 49 2.72 -12.95 9.81
N ARG A 50 2.25 -12.83 8.55
CA ARG A 50 3.01 -13.28 7.36
C ARG A 50 4.27 -12.45 7.16
N VAL A 51 4.17 -11.13 7.32
CA VAL A 51 5.31 -10.21 7.24
C VAL A 51 6.33 -10.53 8.35
N ALA A 52 5.89 -10.66 9.60
CA ALA A 52 6.75 -10.99 10.72
C ALA A 52 7.44 -12.35 10.57
N ALA A 53 6.74 -13.36 10.03
CA ALA A 53 7.34 -14.65 9.73
C ALA A 53 8.45 -14.54 8.67
N ALA A 54 8.21 -13.77 7.60
CA ALA A 54 9.22 -13.51 6.56
C ALA A 54 10.42 -12.74 7.12
N GLN A 55 10.18 -11.70 7.92
CA GLN A 55 11.22 -10.90 8.58
C GLN A 55 12.12 -11.76 9.48
N ARG A 56 11.53 -12.60 10.35
CA ARG A 56 12.29 -13.50 11.23
C ARG A 56 13.09 -14.56 10.45
N LYS A 57 12.56 -15.03 9.31
CA LYS A 57 13.27 -15.98 8.44
C LYS A 57 14.45 -15.33 7.74
N GLN A 58 14.30 -14.09 7.26
CA GLN A 58 15.34 -13.41 6.49
C GLN A 58 16.44 -12.82 7.39
N ARG A 59 16.08 -12.27 8.55
CA ARG A 59 16.99 -11.63 9.49
C ARG A 59 16.71 -12.12 10.92
N PRO A 60 17.13 -13.35 11.28
CA PRO A 60 16.92 -13.91 12.61
C PRO A 60 17.71 -13.18 13.71
N ASP A 61 18.79 -12.49 13.32
CA ASP A 61 19.60 -11.61 14.17
C ASP A 61 18.80 -10.39 14.68
N LEU A 62 17.84 -9.93 13.89
CA LEU A 62 17.09 -8.71 14.15
C LEU A 62 15.73 -9.03 14.76
N LYS A 63 15.68 -9.20 16.09
CA LYS A 63 14.44 -9.55 16.81
C LYS A 63 13.35 -8.48 16.71
N ASP A 64 13.65 -7.25 17.16
CA ASP A 64 12.69 -6.11 17.18
C ASP A 64 13.30 -4.80 16.63
N GLY A 65 14.41 -4.91 15.88
CA GLY A 65 15.23 -3.75 15.51
C GLY A 65 14.91 -3.07 14.18
N TRP A 66 13.83 -3.45 13.50
CA TRP A 66 13.50 -2.92 12.16
C TRP A 66 13.29 -1.40 12.13
N SER A 67 12.87 -0.80 13.25
CA SER A 67 12.63 0.64 13.39
C SER A 67 13.54 1.33 14.41
N ALA A 68 14.58 0.65 14.91
CA ALA A 68 15.41 1.16 16.02
C ALA A 68 16.05 2.54 15.76
N LEU A 69 16.44 2.80 14.50
CA LEU A 69 17.08 4.05 14.11
C LEU A 69 16.10 5.14 13.67
N ASP A 70 14.82 4.79 13.49
CA ASP A 70 13.77 5.69 13.00
C ASP A 70 14.16 6.44 11.71
N LEU A 71 14.87 5.75 10.81
CA LEU A 71 15.34 6.31 9.54
C LEU A 71 14.17 6.71 8.64
N ALA A 72 13.00 6.09 8.79
CA ALA A 72 11.80 6.47 8.03
C ALA A 72 11.42 7.94 8.22
N ASN A 73 11.58 8.48 9.43
CA ASN A 73 11.24 9.88 9.73
C ASN A 73 12.45 10.81 9.64
N LYS A 74 13.64 10.30 10.00
CA LYS A 74 14.87 11.11 10.10
C LYS A 74 15.64 11.24 8.79
N PHE A 75 15.66 10.18 7.98
CA PHE A 75 16.46 10.15 6.76
C PHE A 75 15.72 10.84 5.62
N LYS A 76 16.17 12.04 5.28
CA LYS A 76 15.73 12.75 4.07
C LYS A 76 16.69 12.41 2.94
N LEU A 77 16.16 11.89 1.84
CA LEU A 77 16.93 11.68 0.62
C LEU A 77 17.40 13.04 0.10
N ALA A 78 18.70 13.31 0.19
CA ALA A 78 19.30 14.48 -0.39
C ALA A 78 19.25 14.40 -1.93
N PRO A 79 19.23 15.54 -2.64
CA PRO A 79 19.38 15.53 -4.09
C PRO A 79 20.71 14.85 -4.46
N LEU A 80 20.63 13.78 -5.25
CA LEU A 80 21.79 13.05 -5.72
C LEU A 80 22.40 13.80 -6.91
N ASP A 81 23.70 14.10 -6.82
CA ASP A 81 24.46 14.64 -7.94
C ASP A 81 24.84 13.50 -8.88
N ASP A 82 24.12 13.38 -9.99
CA ASP A 82 24.37 12.36 -11.01
C ASP A 82 25.52 12.82 -11.93
N LYS A 83 26.70 12.24 -11.69
CA LYS A 83 27.92 12.50 -12.47
C LYS A 83 28.18 11.47 -13.55
N MET A 84 27.31 10.47 -13.69
CA MET A 84 27.57 9.33 -14.58
C MET A 84 27.11 9.64 -16.00
N GLU A 85 27.92 9.25 -16.97
CA GLU A 85 27.59 9.45 -18.38
C GLU A 85 26.38 8.61 -18.80
N ARG A 86 25.44 9.24 -19.52
CA ARG A 86 24.23 8.61 -20.06
C ARG A 86 24.36 8.49 -21.57
N VAL A 87 24.37 7.26 -22.06
CA VAL A 87 24.58 6.93 -23.47
C VAL A 87 23.28 6.38 -24.05
N ASP A 88 22.91 6.76 -25.27
CA ASP A 88 21.76 6.16 -25.96
C ASP A 88 22.17 4.83 -26.58
N GLY A 89 21.60 3.73 -26.07
CA GLY A 89 21.88 2.38 -26.55
C GLY A 89 21.31 2.09 -27.93
N THR A 90 20.40 2.92 -28.46
CA THR A 90 19.87 2.75 -29.83
C THR A 90 20.85 3.24 -30.90
N ALA A 91 21.75 4.15 -30.54
CA ALA A 91 22.77 4.70 -31.43
C ALA A 91 24.13 4.02 -31.28
N LEU A 92 24.30 3.18 -30.25
CA LEU A 92 25.58 2.59 -29.87
C LEU A 92 25.75 1.19 -30.49
N ASN A 93 26.88 0.95 -31.16
CA ASN A 93 27.25 -0.40 -31.59
C ASN A 93 27.97 -1.19 -30.49
N VAL A 94 27.98 -2.52 -30.58
CA VAL A 94 28.64 -3.43 -29.62
C VAL A 94 30.15 -3.18 -29.55
N GLU A 95 30.80 -2.99 -30.69
CA GLU A 95 32.25 -2.74 -30.78
C GLU A 95 32.62 -1.41 -30.11
N GLU A 96 31.85 -0.36 -30.38
CA GLU A 96 32.05 0.96 -29.76
C GLU A 96 31.85 0.91 -28.24
N PHE A 97 30.89 0.12 -27.78
CA PHE A 97 30.67 -0.09 -26.34
C PHE A 97 31.86 -0.81 -25.70
N GLN A 98 32.38 -1.84 -26.37
CA GLN A 98 33.52 -2.62 -25.88
C GLN A 98 34.77 -1.75 -25.73
N GLU A 99 35.11 -0.97 -26.76
CA GLU A 99 36.31 -0.13 -26.74
C GLU A 99 36.22 1.03 -25.74
N LYS A 100 35.04 1.67 -25.61
CA LYS A 100 34.88 2.88 -24.80
C LYS A 100 34.51 2.64 -23.34
N TYR A 101 33.80 1.54 -23.03
CA TYR A 101 33.28 1.30 -21.68
C TYR A 101 33.74 -0.04 -21.10
N GLU A 102 33.59 -1.16 -21.83
CA GLU A 102 33.86 -2.50 -21.28
C GLU A 102 35.36 -2.76 -21.04
N ALA A 103 36.19 -2.61 -22.08
CA ALA A 103 37.63 -2.82 -22.02
C ALA A 103 38.35 -1.87 -21.04
N PRO A 104 38.06 -0.55 -21.02
CA PRO A 104 38.64 0.36 -20.04
C PRO A 104 37.96 0.28 -18.66
N ARG A 105 36.87 -0.50 -18.51
CA ARG A 105 36.09 -0.68 -17.27
C ARG A 105 35.49 0.62 -16.73
N ILE A 106 34.99 1.45 -17.64
CA ILE A 106 34.36 2.73 -17.31
C ILE A 106 32.85 2.52 -17.15
N PRO A 107 32.26 2.86 -15.99
CA PRO A 107 30.82 2.73 -15.80
C PRO A 107 30.05 3.79 -16.59
N CYS A 108 28.96 3.38 -17.24
CA CYS A 108 28.02 4.27 -17.93
C CYS A 108 26.57 3.80 -17.72
N VAL A 109 25.61 4.71 -17.91
CA VAL A 109 24.18 4.38 -17.94
C VAL A 109 23.73 4.27 -19.38
N ILE A 110 23.26 3.10 -19.78
CA ILE A 110 22.68 2.88 -21.11
C ILE A 110 21.18 3.18 -21.08
N THR A 111 20.74 4.08 -21.94
CA THR A 111 19.35 4.53 -22.06
C THR A 111 18.73 4.04 -23.38
N GLY A 112 17.41 4.14 -23.53
CA GLY A 112 16.74 3.88 -24.81
C GLY A 112 16.43 2.42 -25.15
N LEU A 113 17.12 1.44 -24.55
CA LEU A 113 16.92 0.01 -24.86
C LEU A 113 15.61 -0.59 -24.34
N THR A 114 15.06 -0.05 -23.24
CA THR A 114 13.89 -0.63 -22.57
C THR A 114 12.55 -0.06 -23.04
N ARG A 115 12.54 0.88 -24.01
CA ARG A 115 11.32 1.64 -24.41
C ARG A 115 10.14 0.75 -24.80
N ASN A 116 10.41 -0.40 -25.41
CA ASN A 116 9.38 -1.32 -25.91
C ASN A 116 9.04 -2.46 -24.91
N TRP A 117 9.59 -2.41 -23.69
CA TRP A 117 9.37 -3.48 -22.73
C TRP A 117 7.98 -3.38 -22.10
N LYS A 118 7.22 -4.47 -22.16
CA LYS A 118 5.90 -4.61 -21.49
C LYS A 118 5.97 -4.38 -19.97
N ALA A 119 7.17 -4.43 -19.39
CA ALA A 119 7.40 -4.09 -17.99
C ALA A 119 6.91 -2.67 -17.63
N HIS A 120 6.98 -1.72 -18.57
CA HIS A 120 6.47 -0.36 -18.36
C HIS A 120 4.97 -0.31 -18.04
N GLU A 121 4.19 -1.25 -18.56
CA GLU A 121 2.74 -1.34 -18.32
C GLU A 121 2.41 -2.29 -17.15
N ASN A 122 3.13 -3.41 -17.07
CA ASN A 122 2.82 -4.51 -16.16
C ASN A 122 3.35 -4.29 -14.74
N TRP A 123 4.51 -3.66 -14.57
CA TRP A 123 5.15 -3.52 -13.26
C TRP A 123 4.69 -2.25 -12.55
N THR A 124 3.37 -2.13 -12.41
CA THR A 124 2.74 -1.04 -11.66
C THR A 124 2.06 -1.61 -10.42
N ILE A 125 2.20 -0.93 -9.27
CA ILE A 125 1.45 -1.28 -8.06
C ILE A 125 0.01 -0.81 -8.29
N ARG A 126 -0.79 -1.64 -8.94
CA ARG A 126 -2.24 -1.45 -8.96
C ARG A 126 -2.76 -1.94 -7.60
N VAL A 127 -3.52 -1.10 -6.91
CA VAL A 127 -4.23 -1.49 -5.68
C VAL A 127 -5.35 -2.44 -6.09
N SER A 128 -4.98 -3.67 -6.44
CA SER A 128 -5.92 -4.68 -6.87
C SER A 128 -6.70 -5.12 -5.64
N HIS A 129 -8.02 -4.98 -5.70
CA HIS A 129 -8.90 -5.46 -4.65
C HIS A 129 -8.86 -6.98 -4.51
N PHE A 130 -8.23 -7.71 -5.45
CA PHE A 130 -8.28 -9.17 -5.47
C PHE A 130 -7.30 -9.78 -6.47
N TYR A 131 -5.98 -9.69 -6.26
CA TYR A 131 -5.05 -10.64 -6.90
C TYR A 131 -4.07 -11.21 -5.89
N PRO A 132 -4.06 -12.54 -5.67
CA PRO A 132 -2.99 -13.18 -4.92
C PRO A 132 -1.68 -13.04 -5.72
N ILE A 133 -0.62 -12.70 -5.01
CA ILE A 133 0.73 -12.34 -5.49
C ILE A 133 1.47 -13.58 -6.04
N TYR A 134 0.87 -14.28 -7.01
CA TYR A 134 1.42 -15.44 -7.69
C TYR A 134 1.34 -15.25 -9.21
N SER A 135 1.98 -14.21 -9.73
CA SER A 135 2.26 -14.10 -11.18
C SER A 135 3.49 -13.23 -11.47
N CYS A 136 4.48 -13.26 -10.57
CA CYS A 136 5.85 -12.89 -10.91
C CYS A 136 6.73 -14.12 -10.64
N LEU A 137 6.47 -15.19 -11.40
CA LEU A 137 7.46 -16.21 -11.68
C LEU A 137 7.79 -16.03 -13.16
N ILE A 138 9.01 -15.59 -13.40
CA ILE A 138 9.73 -15.75 -14.67
C ILE A 138 9.92 -17.24 -14.91
#